data_AF-A0A101WCJ3-F1
#
_entry.id   AF-A0A101WCJ3-F1
#
_cell.length_a   1.000
_cell.length_b   1.000
_cell.length_c   1.000
_cell.angle_alpha   90.00
_cell.angle_beta   90.00
_cell.angle_gamma   90.00
#
_symmetry.space_group_name_H-M   'P 1'
#
loop_
_entity.id
_entity.type
_entity.pdbx_description
1 polymer ?
#
loop_
_entity_poly.entity_id
_entity_poly.type
_entity_poly.pdbx_seq_one_letter_code
_entity_poly.pdbx_strand_id
1 'polypeptide(L)'
;MIVFKLDEKDAYKDVIKNLARNKVLYKMAEEKGLTLTMEEALEASLREKDMVQKDEKALENMNNYINALGLTEDQYWTEYHVIETQQYLSIEKLKESIANEAIEQGILPKVKTHTKETSEQYKDYLNERIKEIEDNIVIEFKDEQYKERFKERVMQFFNCIIQGDVMKKRISISGLLVILALLGYLVFGFMGNNDRNASPEQVISNYFESRNSKDITKAEQYLIKGNQNKINWNIENQEYIKIIDIEDAENSAFKKGYLENGGGKYLKPAEAKCFLVEYEVQYKNQKVEPLESGKHRAYYVLIKENANSPWKIADWGL
;
A
#
# COMPACT_ATOMS: atom_id res chain seq x y z
N MET A 1 7.73 22.24 8.99
CA MET A 1 9.04 21.79 8.49
C MET A 1 9.08 20.28 8.58
N ILE A 2 9.52 19.61 7.52
CA ILE A 2 9.55 18.15 7.35
C ILE A 2 10.80 17.90 6.46
N VAL A 3 11.69 16.91 6.71
CA VAL A 3 12.93 16.72 5.89
C VAL A 3 13.35 15.28 5.51
N PHE A 4 13.32 14.98 4.20
CA PHE A 4 13.85 13.79 3.49
C PHE A 4 15.12 14.19 2.72
N LYS A 5 16.07 13.27 2.50
CA LYS A 5 17.13 13.44 1.48
C LYS A 5 17.37 12.13 0.72
N LEU A 6 17.68 12.23 -0.57
CA LEU A 6 17.84 11.12 -1.51
C LEU A 6 18.93 11.37 -2.53
N ASP A 7 19.64 10.29 -2.86
CA ASP A 7 20.51 10.09 -4.04
C ASP A 7 20.66 8.56 -4.24
N GLU A 8 20.70 8.00 -5.45
CA GLU A 8 20.33 8.54 -6.78
C GLU A 8 19.91 7.37 -7.69
N LYS A 9 18.84 7.57 -8.48
CA LYS A 9 18.48 6.87 -9.74
C LYS A 9 17.13 7.40 -10.20
N ASP A 10 17.11 8.22 -11.26
CA ASP A 10 16.10 9.27 -11.46
C ASP A 10 14.64 8.82 -11.43
N ALA A 11 14.29 7.68 -12.05
CA ALA A 11 12.91 7.19 -12.09
C ALA A 11 12.28 7.02 -10.68
N TYR A 12 13.06 6.67 -9.66
CA TYR A 12 12.57 6.55 -8.28
C TYR A 12 12.42 7.91 -7.60
N LYS A 13 13.27 8.88 -7.95
CA LYS A 13 13.21 10.27 -7.47
C LYS A 13 11.93 10.94 -7.96
N ASP A 14 11.59 10.75 -9.24
CA ASP A 14 10.36 11.26 -9.84
C ASP A 14 9.11 10.60 -9.23
N VAL A 15 9.09 9.28 -9.07
CA VAL A 15 7.96 8.59 -8.43
C VAL A 15 7.75 9.07 -6.99
N ILE A 16 8.82 9.19 -6.19
CA ILE A 16 8.74 9.68 -4.80
C ILE A 16 8.32 11.17 -4.76
N LYS A 17 8.83 12.03 -5.66
CA LYS A 17 8.38 13.44 -5.74
C LYS A 17 6.91 13.55 -6.13
N ASN A 18 6.45 12.77 -7.12
CA ASN A 18 5.05 12.72 -7.54
C ASN A 18 4.12 12.24 -6.40
N LEU A 19 4.47 11.17 -5.68
CA LEU A 19 3.70 10.69 -4.53
C LEU A 19 3.65 11.71 -3.39
N ALA A 20 4.80 12.32 -3.06
CA ALA A 20 4.86 13.34 -2.02
C ALA A 20 4.06 14.59 -2.39
N ARG A 21 4.15 15.05 -3.65
CA ARG A 21 3.34 16.15 -4.18
C ARG A 21 1.86 15.84 -4.07
N ASN A 22 1.41 14.70 -4.60
CA ASN A 22 -0.01 14.36 -4.57
C ASN A 22 -0.53 14.29 -3.13
N LYS A 23 0.27 13.77 -2.19
CA LYS A 23 -0.07 13.75 -0.76
C LYS A 23 -0.13 15.15 -0.13
N VAL A 24 0.77 16.07 -0.49
CA VAL A 24 0.73 17.47 -0.02
C VAL A 24 -0.43 18.24 -0.62
N LEU A 25 -0.69 18.11 -1.93
CA LEU A 25 -1.84 18.73 -2.59
C LEU A 25 -3.17 18.20 -2.03
N TYR A 26 -3.29 16.89 -1.79
CA TYR A 26 -4.45 16.34 -1.11
C TYR A 26 -4.60 16.89 0.31
N LYS A 27 -3.50 17.06 1.06
CA LYS A 27 -3.55 17.65 2.40
C LYS A 27 -3.97 19.12 2.39
N MET A 28 -3.51 19.89 1.41
CA MET A 28 -3.97 21.27 1.20
C MET A 28 -5.45 21.34 0.78
N ALA A 29 -5.98 20.31 0.11
CA ALA A 29 -7.41 20.19 -0.17
C ALA A 29 -8.21 19.88 1.10
N GLU A 30 -7.74 19.01 2.00
CA GLU A 30 -8.34 18.82 3.34
C GLU A 30 -8.37 20.13 4.13
N GLU A 31 -7.25 20.87 4.16
CA GLU A 31 -7.09 22.09 4.95
C GLU A 31 -7.93 23.27 4.42
N LYS A 32 -8.25 23.30 3.12
CA LYS A 32 -9.24 24.23 2.53
C LYS A 32 -10.68 23.70 2.57
N GLY A 33 -10.94 22.48 3.07
CA GLY A 33 -12.28 21.87 3.08
C GLY A 33 -12.81 21.47 1.69
N LEU A 34 -11.90 21.22 0.73
CA LEU A 34 -12.21 20.93 -0.67
C LEU A 34 -12.26 19.42 -0.99
N THR A 35 -12.03 18.55 -0.01
CA THR A 35 -12.09 17.09 -0.20
C THR A 35 -13.46 16.58 -0.58
N LEU A 36 -13.51 15.62 -1.50
CA LEU A 36 -14.72 14.82 -1.73
C LEU A 36 -15.01 13.92 -0.52
N THR A 37 -16.30 13.72 -0.27
CA THR A 37 -16.79 12.60 0.55
C THR A 37 -16.53 11.26 -0.15
N MET A 38 -16.55 10.16 0.62
CA MET A 38 -16.46 8.80 0.05
C MET A 38 -17.66 8.47 -0.85
N GLU A 39 -18.81 9.12 -0.64
CA GLU A 39 -20.03 8.94 -1.42
C GLU A 39 -19.90 9.63 -2.80
N GLU A 40 -19.50 10.91 -2.85
CA GLU A 40 -19.14 11.60 -4.12
C GLU A 40 -18.08 10.82 -4.92
N ALA A 41 -17.07 10.28 -4.23
CA ALA A 41 -15.99 9.52 -4.86
C ALA A 41 -16.47 8.16 -5.40
N LEU A 42 -17.39 7.49 -4.70
CA LEU A 42 -18.02 6.25 -5.19
C LEU A 42 -18.91 6.52 -6.41
N GLU A 43 -19.73 7.58 -6.38
CA GLU A 43 -20.52 7.99 -7.55
C GLU A 43 -19.65 8.35 -8.76
N ALA A 44 -18.49 9.00 -8.54
CA ALA A 44 -17.55 9.30 -9.61
C ALA A 44 -16.89 8.02 -10.16
N SER A 45 -16.41 7.13 -9.28
CA SER A 45 -15.83 5.83 -9.63
C SER A 45 -16.79 4.96 -10.45
N LEU A 46 -18.06 4.88 -10.05
CA LEU A 46 -19.08 4.11 -10.78
C LEU A 46 -19.49 4.76 -12.11
N ARG A 47 -19.48 6.09 -12.22
CA ARG A 47 -19.64 6.77 -13.52
C ARG A 47 -18.49 6.49 -14.47
N GLU A 48 -17.27 6.28 -13.97
CA GLU A 48 -16.14 5.86 -14.79
C GLU A 48 -16.23 4.37 -15.19
N LYS A 49 -16.67 3.48 -14.29
CA LYS A 49 -17.05 2.09 -14.63
C LYS A 49 -18.03 2.07 -15.81
N ASP A 50 -19.09 2.86 -15.71
CA ASP A 50 -20.11 3.02 -16.76
C ASP A 50 -19.53 3.54 -18.09
N MET A 51 -18.47 4.35 -18.09
CA MET A 51 -17.83 4.82 -19.32
C MET A 51 -16.90 3.75 -19.91
N VAL A 52 -16.08 3.11 -19.08
CA VAL A 52 -15.16 2.04 -19.49
C VAL A 52 -15.92 0.84 -20.07
N GLN A 53 -17.05 0.45 -19.49
CA GLN A 53 -17.89 -0.65 -20.00
C GLN A 53 -18.55 -0.38 -21.37
N LYS A 54 -18.50 0.86 -21.89
CA LYS A 54 -19.06 1.23 -23.22
C LYS A 54 -18.04 1.12 -24.37
N ASP A 55 -16.76 0.93 -24.08
CA ASP A 55 -15.70 0.71 -25.06
C ASP A 55 -15.04 -0.66 -24.77
N GLU A 56 -15.23 -1.62 -25.68
CA GLU A 56 -14.75 -3.00 -25.51
C GLU A 56 -13.23 -3.07 -25.24
N LYS A 57 -12.46 -2.15 -25.82
CA LYS A 57 -11.01 -2.09 -25.67
C LYS A 57 -10.64 -1.40 -24.35
N ALA A 58 -11.35 -0.37 -23.92
CA ALA A 58 -11.17 0.20 -22.59
C ALA A 58 -11.46 -0.86 -21.50
N LEU A 59 -12.57 -1.60 -21.67
CA LEU A 59 -12.96 -2.69 -20.79
C LEU A 59 -11.95 -3.84 -20.75
N GLU A 60 -11.41 -4.27 -21.91
CA GLU A 60 -10.34 -5.29 -21.95
C GLU A 60 -9.08 -4.82 -21.20
N ASN A 61 -8.61 -3.60 -21.46
CA ASN A 61 -7.44 -3.05 -20.78
C ASN A 61 -7.65 -2.89 -19.27
N MET A 62 -8.83 -2.42 -18.86
CA MET A 62 -9.18 -2.27 -17.45
C MET A 62 -9.30 -3.63 -16.75
N ASN A 63 -9.95 -4.62 -17.36
CA ASN A 63 -10.03 -5.97 -16.80
C ASN A 63 -8.64 -6.62 -16.66
N ASN A 64 -7.74 -6.42 -17.64
CA ASN A 64 -6.35 -6.86 -17.52
C ASN A 64 -5.59 -6.15 -16.38
N TYR A 65 -5.85 -4.87 -16.14
CA TYR A 65 -5.29 -4.11 -15.01
C TYR A 65 -5.83 -4.59 -13.65
N ILE A 66 -7.15 -4.74 -13.52
CA ILE A 66 -7.83 -5.26 -12.31
C ILE A 66 -7.33 -6.68 -11.96
N ASN A 67 -7.22 -7.55 -12.96
CA ASN A 67 -6.67 -8.89 -12.81
C ASN A 67 -5.19 -8.87 -12.38
N ALA A 68 -4.38 -7.95 -12.93
CA ALA A 68 -2.98 -7.80 -12.53
C ALA A 68 -2.83 -7.30 -11.07
N LEU A 69 -3.72 -6.41 -10.61
CA LEU A 69 -3.82 -6.01 -9.20
C LEU A 69 -4.28 -7.14 -8.27
N GLY A 70 -4.86 -8.22 -8.81
CA GLY A 70 -5.42 -9.33 -8.04
C GLY A 70 -6.74 -8.99 -7.34
N LEU A 71 -7.50 -8.02 -7.87
CA LEU A 71 -8.82 -7.59 -7.39
C LEU A 71 -9.94 -8.24 -8.21
N THR A 72 -11.16 -8.25 -7.66
CA THR A 72 -12.37 -8.39 -8.49
C THR A 72 -12.78 -7.03 -9.07
N GLU A 73 -13.59 -7.04 -10.13
CA GLU A 73 -14.16 -5.80 -10.71
C GLU A 73 -14.88 -4.94 -9.65
N ASP A 74 -15.73 -5.55 -8.82
CA ASP A 74 -16.46 -4.79 -7.79
C ASP A 74 -15.54 -4.27 -6.69
N GLN A 75 -14.52 -5.02 -6.26
CA GLN A 75 -13.52 -4.49 -5.32
C GLN A 75 -12.77 -3.30 -5.92
N TYR A 76 -12.39 -3.37 -7.20
CA TYR A 76 -11.70 -2.27 -7.84
C TYR A 76 -12.56 -1.01 -7.83
N TRP A 77 -13.80 -1.08 -8.33
CA TRP A 77 -14.65 0.10 -8.48
C TRP A 77 -15.28 0.61 -7.17
N THR A 78 -15.40 -0.22 -6.11
CA THR A 78 -16.07 0.15 -4.84
C THR A 78 -15.15 0.23 -3.61
N GLU A 79 -13.97 -0.39 -3.63
CA GLU A 79 -12.97 -0.29 -2.54
C GLU A 79 -11.75 0.54 -3.00
N TYR A 80 -11.05 0.09 -4.04
CA TYR A 80 -9.72 0.60 -4.43
C TYR A 80 -9.79 1.96 -5.15
N HIS A 81 -10.49 2.01 -6.28
CA HIS A 81 -10.56 3.17 -7.18
C HIS A 81 -11.29 4.35 -6.53
N VAL A 82 -12.15 4.11 -5.54
CA VAL A 82 -12.83 5.16 -4.77
C VAL A 82 -11.81 6.03 -4.01
N ILE A 83 -10.76 5.43 -3.44
CA ILE A 83 -9.72 6.15 -2.71
C ILE A 83 -8.87 6.99 -3.66
N GLU A 84 -8.50 6.43 -4.82
CA GLU A 84 -7.77 7.17 -5.87
C GLU A 84 -8.62 8.32 -6.44
N THR A 85 -9.90 8.07 -6.72
CA THR A 85 -10.89 9.04 -7.20
C THR A 85 -11.07 10.19 -6.21
N GLN A 86 -11.21 9.88 -4.91
CA GLN A 86 -11.31 10.89 -3.85
C GLN A 86 -10.07 11.79 -3.85
N GLN A 87 -8.87 11.21 -3.87
CA GLN A 87 -7.63 11.97 -3.85
C GLN A 87 -7.48 12.85 -5.10
N TYR A 88 -7.66 12.27 -6.29
CA TYR A 88 -7.54 12.96 -7.57
C TYR A 88 -8.51 14.14 -7.69
N LEU A 89 -9.82 13.92 -7.50
CA LEU A 89 -10.82 14.97 -7.66
C LEU A 89 -10.73 16.06 -6.57
N SER A 90 -10.20 15.74 -5.38
CA SER A 90 -9.92 16.74 -4.34
C SER A 90 -8.73 17.63 -4.72
N ILE A 91 -7.73 17.08 -5.40
CA ILE A 91 -6.60 17.83 -5.96
C ILE A 91 -7.06 18.71 -7.15
N GLU A 92 -8.00 18.25 -7.97
CA GLU A 92 -8.59 19.09 -9.03
C GLU A 92 -9.45 20.23 -8.44
N LYS A 93 -10.28 19.98 -7.41
CA LYS A 93 -10.98 21.05 -6.67
C LYS A 93 -10.00 22.08 -6.07
N LEU A 94 -8.83 21.65 -5.58
CA LEU A 94 -7.77 22.55 -5.10
C LEU A 94 -7.17 23.40 -6.24
N LYS A 95 -6.88 22.80 -7.41
CA LYS A 95 -6.39 23.54 -8.58
C LYS A 95 -7.41 24.57 -9.07
N GLU A 96 -8.70 24.22 -9.06
CA GLU A 96 -9.78 25.15 -9.39
C GLU A 96 -9.83 26.33 -8.40
N SER A 97 -9.67 26.07 -7.09
CA SER A 97 -9.54 27.13 -6.06
C SER A 97 -8.36 28.06 -6.38
N ILE A 98 -7.18 27.51 -6.67
CA ILE A 98 -5.97 28.29 -7.01
C ILE A 98 -6.18 29.13 -8.28
N ALA A 99 -6.83 28.59 -9.30
CA ALA A 99 -7.17 29.34 -10.51
C ALA A 99 -8.19 30.46 -10.24
N ASN A 100 -9.22 30.19 -9.42
CA ASN A 100 -10.22 31.19 -9.03
C ASN A 100 -9.61 32.33 -8.20
N GLU A 101 -8.74 32.01 -7.22
CA GLU A 101 -7.97 32.98 -6.45
C GLU A 101 -7.12 33.90 -7.37
N ALA A 102 -6.55 33.35 -8.45
CA ALA A 102 -5.79 34.10 -9.44
C ALA A 102 -6.65 34.96 -10.39
N ILE A 103 -7.88 34.52 -10.70
CA ILE A 103 -8.87 35.32 -11.45
C ILE A 103 -9.32 36.53 -10.62
N GLU A 104 -9.58 36.35 -9.32
CA GLU A 104 -9.98 37.43 -8.41
C GLU A 104 -8.86 38.47 -8.21
N GLN A 105 -7.60 38.03 -8.26
CA GLN A 105 -6.42 38.91 -8.27
C GLN A 105 -6.13 39.56 -9.63
N GLY A 106 -6.88 39.22 -10.69
CA GLY A 106 -6.67 39.74 -12.04
C GLY A 106 -5.44 39.18 -12.77
N ILE A 107 -4.84 38.10 -12.24
CA ILE A 107 -3.68 37.41 -12.84
C ILE A 107 -4.13 36.53 -14.02
N LEU A 108 -5.26 35.84 -13.88
CA LEU A 108 -5.87 35.03 -14.94
C LEU A 108 -7.16 35.67 -15.49
N PRO A 109 -7.40 35.63 -16.82
CA PRO A 109 -8.58 36.24 -17.44
C PRO A 109 -9.83 35.39 -17.23
N LYS A 110 -10.89 35.97 -16.63
CA LYS A 110 -12.17 35.29 -16.43
C LYS A 110 -12.87 34.96 -17.76
N VAL A 111 -12.73 33.72 -18.24
CA VAL A 111 -13.36 33.23 -19.47
C VAL A 111 -14.62 32.39 -19.22
N LYS A 112 -15.54 32.36 -20.19
CA LYS A 112 -16.68 31.41 -20.22
C LYS A 112 -16.35 30.10 -20.93
N THR A 113 -15.33 30.11 -21.78
CA THR A 113 -14.85 28.98 -22.58
C THR A 113 -13.39 29.29 -22.89
N HIS A 114 -12.49 28.33 -22.67
CA HIS A 114 -11.08 28.57 -22.93
C HIS A 114 -10.80 28.54 -24.44
N THR A 115 -9.95 29.46 -24.90
CA THR A 115 -9.26 29.32 -26.18
C THR A 115 -8.03 28.41 -25.97
N LYS A 116 -7.29 28.10 -27.05
CA LYS A 116 -5.98 27.44 -26.90
C LYS A 116 -5.06 28.27 -26.00
N GLU A 117 -5.00 29.58 -26.25
CA GLU A 117 -4.18 30.53 -25.52
C GLU A 117 -4.56 30.62 -24.04
N THR A 118 -5.85 30.75 -23.70
CA THR A 118 -6.24 30.83 -22.28
C THR A 118 -6.25 29.47 -21.58
N SER A 119 -6.28 28.35 -22.31
CA SER A 119 -5.93 27.04 -21.75
C SER A 119 -4.44 26.96 -21.39
N GLU A 120 -3.56 27.46 -22.25
CA GLU A 120 -2.11 27.46 -22.03
C GLU A 120 -1.72 28.38 -20.87
N GLN A 121 -2.27 29.60 -20.80
CA GLN A 121 -2.08 30.53 -19.66
C GLN A 121 -2.48 29.92 -18.30
N TYR A 122 -3.66 29.30 -18.21
CA TYR A 122 -4.12 28.67 -16.97
C TYR A 122 -3.24 27.47 -16.59
N LYS A 123 -2.88 26.64 -17.57
CA LYS A 123 -2.00 25.48 -17.38
C LYS A 123 -0.63 25.91 -16.85
N ASP A 124 -0.01 26.92 -17.44
CA ASP A 124 1.33 27.34 -17.09
C ASP A 124 1.37 28.02 -15.72
N TYR A 125 0.37 28.85 -15.38
CA TYR A 125 0.19 29.39 -14.03
C TYR A 125 0.01 28.29 -12.97
N LEU A 126 -0.84 27.30 -13.22
CA LEU A 126 -1.04 26.17 -12.30
C LEU A 126 0.21 25.31 -12.16
N ASN A 127 0.96 25.08 -13.25
CA ASN A 127 2.23 24.36 -13.20
C ASN A 127 3.29 25.11 -12.38
N GLU A 128 3.41 26.43 -12.55
CA GLU A 128 4.32 27.26 -11.76
C GLU A 128 3.94 27.23 -10.27
N ARG A 129 2.66 27.44 -9.94
CA ARG A 129 2.19 27.44 -8.56
C ARG A 129 2.27 26.06 -7.89
N ILE A 130 2.05 24.98 -8.62
CA ILE A 130 2.28 23.61 -8.14
C ILE A 130 3.78 23.35 -7.95
N LYS A 131 4.64 23.85 -8.84
CA LYS A 131 6.09 23.72 -8.71
C LYS A 131 6.63 24.49 -7.49
N GLU A 132 6.11 25.68 -7.19
CA GLU A 132 6.43 26.40 -5.95
C GLU A 132 6.08 25.57 -4.70
N ILE A 133 4.94 24.86 -4.72
CA ILE A 133 4.57 23.92 -3.66
C ILE A 133 5.57 22.76 -3.63
N GLU A 134 5.81 22.09 -4.77
CA GLU A 134 6.75 20.96 -4.91
C GLU A 134 8.16 21.26 -4.38
N ASP A 135 8.71 22.41 -4.71
CA ASP A 135 10.08 22.78 -4.35
C ASP A 135 10.19 23.22 -2.87
N ASN A 136 9.06 23.45 -2.18
CA ASN A 136 8.96 23.54 -0.73
C ASN A 136 8.70 22.18 -0.04
N ILE A 137 8.41 21.10 -0.79
CA ILE A 137 8.27 19.76 -0.21
C ILE A 137 9.65 19.15 0.04
N VAL A 138 10.12 19.32 1.26
CA VAL A 138 11.03 18.36 1.89
C VAL A 138 10.17 17.34 2.69
N ILE A 139 10.37 16.04 2.48
CA ILE A 139 9.45 14.95 2.91
C ILE A 139 9.93 14.37 4.27
N GLU A 140 9.80 13.10 4.67
CA GLU A 140 10.46 12.53 5.89
C GLU A 140 11.05 11.08 5.73
N PHE A 141 12.37 10.84 5.96
CA PHE A 141 12.97 9.47 6.05
C PHE A 141 13.24 9.11 7.52
N LYS A 142 12.51 8.12 8.06
CA LYS A 142 12.53 7.80 9.50
C LYS A 142 13.46 6.66 9.92
N ASP A 143 13.99 5.88 8.98
CA ASP A 143 14.86 4.75 9.27
C ASP A 143 15.99 4.62 8.23
N GLU A 144 17.22 4.65 8.73
CA GLU A 144 18.45 4.48 7.95
C GLU A 144 18.69 3.02 7.53
N GLN A 145 18.21 2.02 8.29
CA GLN A 145 18.22 0.63 7.80
C GLN A 145 17.31 0.47 6.59
N TYR A 146 16.13 1.09 6.59
CA TYR A 146 15.24 1.08 5.43
C TYR A 146 15.91 1.72 4.21
N LYS A 147 16.60 2.85 4.39
CA LYS A 147 17.33 3.55 3.33
C LYS A 147 18.44 2.70 2.70
N GLU A 148 19.24 1.99 3.48
CA GLU A 148 20.28 1.09 2.92
C GLU A 148 19.70 -0.23 2.36
N ARG A 149 18.74 -0.88 3.03
CA ARG A 149 18.07 -2.08 2.46
C ARG A 149 17.33 -1.78 1.16
N PHE A 150 16.76 -0.59 1.03
CA PHE A 150 16.10 -0.12 -0.20
C PHE A 150 17.12 0.03 -1.33
N LYS A 151 18.27 0.68 -1.08
CA LYS A 151 19.39 0.74 -2.03
C LYS A 151 19.87 -0.66 -2.44
N GLU A 152 20.12 -1.55 -1.49
CA GLU A 152 20.58 -2.91 -1.75
C GLU A 152 19.62 -3.69 -2.65
N ARG A 153 18.32 -3.70 -2.33
CA ARG A 153 17.31 -4.41 -3.13
C ARG A 153 17.10 -3.80 -4.52
N VAL A 154 17.11 -2.46 -4.64
CA VAL A 154 17.06 -1.79 -5.94
C VAL A 154 18.32 -2.15 -6.77
N MET A 155 19.51 -2.16 -6.16
CA MET A 155 20.75 -2.53 -6.86
C MET A 155 20.79 -4.02 -7.22
N GLN A 156 20.27 -4.93 -6.40
CA GLN A 156 20.07 -6.34 -6.76
C GLN A 156 19.12 -6.49 -7.95
N PHE A 157 18.00 -5.76 -7.98
CA PHE A 157 17.04 -5.81 -9.09
C PHE A 157 17.67 -5.31 -10.40
N PHE A 158 18.41 -4.20 -10.37
CA PHE A 158 19.18 -3.73 -11.53
C PHE A 158 20.27 -4.72 -11.97
N ASN A 159 21.00 -5.32 -11.03
CA ASN A 159 22.01 -6.33 -11.38
C ASN A 159 21.38 -7.58 -11.99
N CYS A 160 20.19 -8.01 -11.53
CA CYS A 160 19.43 -9.10 -12.12
C CYS A 160 18.99 -8.79 -13.56
N ILE A 161 18.52 -7.56 -13.82
CA ILE A 161 18.19 -7.08 -15.18
C ILE A 161 19.43 -6.97 -16.08
N ILE A 162 20.60 -6.64 -15.53
CA ILE A 162 21.87 -6.51 -16.29
C ILE A 162 22.56 -7.88 -16.52
N GLN A 163 22.37 -8.84 -15.63
CA GLN A 163 22.91 -10.21 -15.75
C GLN A 163 22.00 -11.16 -16.52
N GLY A 164 20.69 -10.87 -16.64
CA GLY A 164 19.83 -11.49 -17.64
C GLY A 164 20.21 -10.99 -19.05
N ASP A 165 20.79 -11.85 -19.88
CA ASP A 165 21.40 -11.48 -21.18
C ASP A 165 20.39 -11.18 -22.30
N VAL A 166 19.27 -10.53 -21.96
CA VAL A 166 18.10 -10.29 -22.83
C VAL A 166 17.69 -8.81 -22.82
N MET A 167 18.58 -7.90 -23.24
CA MET A 167 18.20 -6.60 -23.86
C MET A 167 19.36 -5.82 -24.52
N LYS A 168 20.16 -6.45 -25.40
CA LYS A 168 21.09 -5.74 -26.30
C LYS A 168 20.47 -5.24 -27.62
N LYS A 169 19.13 -5.22 -27.73
CA LYS A 169 18.39 -4.63 -28.87
C LYS A 169 17.47 -3.53 -28.37
N ARG A 170 17.35 -2.47 -29.17
CA ARG A 170 16.68 -1.19 -28.85
C ARG A 170 15.32 -1.42 -28.17
N ILE A 171 15.21 -1.01 -26.91
CA ILE A 171 13.94 -0.98 -26.17
C ILE A 171 13.04 0.06 -26.86
N SER A 172 11.94 -0.40 -27.46
CA SER A 172 10.90 0.48 -27.99
C SER A 172 10.09 1.11 -26.84
N ILE A 173 9.38 2.21 -27.11
CA ILE A 173 8.56 2.91 -26.12
C ILE A 173 7.53 1.96 -25.44
N SER A 174 7.03 0.95 -26.19
CA SER A 174 6.20 -0.13 -25.64
C SER A 174 6.89 -0.98 -24.56
N GLY A 175 8.19 -1.26 -24.69
CA GLY A 175 8.96 -1.95 -23.65
C GLY A 175 9.20 -1.07 -22.42
N LEU A 176 9.37 0.24 -22.62
CA LEU A 176 9.45 1.20 -21.52
C LEU A 176 8.14 1.26 -20.73
N LEU A 177 6.99 1.21 -21.40
CA LEU A 177 5.67 1.17 -20.76
C LEU A 177 5.46 -0.12 -19.95
N VAL A 178 5.92 -1.28 -20.42
CA VAL A 178 5.88 -2.53 -19.63
C VAL A 178 6.77 -2.43 -18.39
N ILE A 179 7.97 -1.83 -18.51
CA ILE A 179 8.86 -1.60 -17.36
C ILE A 179 8.22 -0.61 -16.37
N LEU A 180 7.55 0.45 -16.85
CA LEU A 180 6.82 1.40 -16.00
C LEU A 180 5.59 0.75 -15.34
N ALA A 181 4.89 -0.18 -15.99
CA ALA A 181 3.81 -0.95 -15.39
C ALA A 181 4.33 -1.91 -14.30
N LEU A 182 5.48 -2.55 -14.51
CA LEU A 182 6.14 -3.41 -13.52
C LEU A 182 6.72 -2.61 -12.34
N LEU A 183 7.21 -1.39 -12.58
CA LEU A 183 7.61 -0.46 -11.52
C LEU A 183 6.39 0.08 -10.76
N GLY A 184 5.29 0.37 -11.46
CA GLY A 184 3.99 0.68 -10.87
C GLY A 184 3.52 -0.45 -9.95
N TYR A 185 3.59 -1.70 -10.41
CA TYR A 185 3.28 -2.89 -9.62
C TYR A 185 4.16 -3.02 -8.38
N LEU A 186 5.47 -2.74 -8.48
CA LEU A 186 6.39 -2.74 -7.34
C LEU A 186 6.19 -1.58 -6.35
N VAL A 187 5.63 -0.45 -6.78
CA VAL A 187 5.41 0.74 -5.92
C VAL A 187 4.01 0.71 -5.30
N PHE A 188 2.96 0.46 -6.08
CA PHE A 188 1.60 0.32 -5.58
C PHE A 188 1.42 -0.97 -4.78
N GLY A 189 2.09 -2.06 -5.15
CA GLY A 189 2.15 -3.28 -4.33
C GLY A 189 2.81 -3.10 -2.96
N PHE A 190 3.44 -1.95 -2.68
CA PHE A 190 3.98 -1.57 -1.38
C PHE A 190 3.09 -0.59 -0.57
N MET A 191 2.00 -0.07 -1.15
CA MET A 191 1.02 0.77 -0.44
C MET A 191 -0.39 0.17 -0.41
N GLY A 192 -0.78 -0.56 -1.45
CA GLY A 192 -1.95 -1.45 -1.48
C GLY A 192 -1.51 -2.90 -1.33
N ASN A 193 -1.21 -3.33 -0.10
CA ASN A 193 -0.91 -4.73 0.19
C ASN A 193 -2.19 -5.56 0.02
N ASN A 194 -2.39 -6.19 -1.15
CA ASN A 194 -3.54 -7.03 -1.42
C ASN A 194 -3.41 -8.38 -0.68
N ASP A 195 -3.55 -8.32 0.64
CA ASP A 195 -3.41 -9.43 1.61
C ASP A 195 -4.46 -10.55 1.40
N ARG A 196 -5.30 -10.48 0.36
CA ARG A 196 -6.09 -11.59 -0.19
C ARG A 196 -5.20 -12.65 -0.88
N ASN A 197 -4.10 -12.23 -1.51
CA ASN A 197 -3.19 -13.11 -2.25
C ASN A 197 -1.83 -13.34 -1.55
N ALA A 198 -1.64 -12.80 -0.34
CA ALA A 198 -0.44 -13.05 0.45
C ALA A 198 -0.32 -14.54 0.81
N SER A 199 0.89 -15.09 0.70
CA SER A 199 1.18 -16.44 1.19
C SER A 199 1.04 -16.50 2.73
N PRO A 200 0.80 -17.68 3.31
CA PRO A 200 0.74 -17.84 4.78
C PRO A 200 1.97 -17.28 5.50
N GLU A 201 3.15 -17.51 4.92
CA GLU A 201 4.45 -17.10 5.41
C GLU A 201 4.62 -15.56 5.33
N GLN A 202 4.06 -14.93 4.28
CA GLN A 202 3.93 -13.48 4.17
C GLN A 202 2.92 -12.92 5.19
N VAL A 203 1.80 -13.59 5.47
CA VAL A 203 0.83 -13.15 6.49
C VAL A 203 1.45 -13.16 7.89
N ILE A 204 2.27 -14.14 8.23
CA ILE A 204 3.08 -14.12 9.47
C ILE A 204 4.04 -12.91 9.44
N SER A 205 4.75 -12.70 8.34
CA SER A 205 5.72 -11.59 8.22
C SER A 205 5.06 -10.21 8.39
N ASN A 206 3.96 -9.96 7.67
CA ASN A 206 3.22 -8.69 7.71
C ASN A 206 2.61 -8.42 9.10
N TYR A 207 2.23 -9.48 9.84
CA TYR A 207 1.78 -9.39 11.23
C TYR A 207 2.90 -8.97 12.20
N PHE A 208 4.13 -9.48 12.03
CA PHE A 208 5.28 -9.04 12.83
C PHE A 208 5.72 -7.61 12.46
N GLU A 209 5.65 -7.22 11.18
CA GLU A 209 5.96 -5.86 10.74
C GLU A 209 4.97 -4.82 11.29
N SER A 210 3.66 -5.09 11.23
CA SER A 210 2.63 -4.22 11.80
C SER A 210 2.76 -4.08 13.34
N ARG A 211 3.20 -5.14 14.03
CA ARG A 211 3.57 -5.06 15.46
C ARG A 211 4.78 -4.17 15.75
N ASN A 212 5.72 -4.05 14.82
CA ASN A 212 6.85 -3.11 14.94
C ASN A 212 6.40 -1.67 14.66
N SER A 213 5.58 -1.43 13.63
CA SER A 213 5.09 -0.11 13.26
C SER A 213 4.01 0.46 14.20
N LYS A 214 3.64 -0.28 15.27
CA LYS A 214 2.59 0.07 16.25
C LYS A 214 1.19 0.20 15.65
N ASP A 215 0.99 -0.38 14.47
CA ASP A 215 -0.28 -0.35 13.76
C ASP A 215 -1.14 -1.55 14.18
N ILE A 216 -1.85 -1.40 15.30
CA ILE A 216 -2.76 -2.44 15.82
C ILE A 216 -3.85 -2.76 14.78
N THR A 217 -4.41 -1.75 14.11
CA THR A 217 -5.45 -1.93 13.09
C THR A 217 -4.96 -2.82 11.94
N LYS A 218 -3.73 -2.62 11.46
CA LYS A 218 -3.10 -3.48 10.46
C LYS A 218 -2.73 -4.85 11.01
N ALA A 219 -2.25 -4.95 12.26
CA ALA A 219 -1.97 -6.23 12.90
C ALA A 219 -3.24 -7.10 13.05
N GLU A 220 -4.36 -6.48 13.40
CA GLU A 220 -5.67 -7.12 13.54
C GLU A 220 -6.24 -7.61 12.20
N GLN A 221 -5.88 -6.99 11.07
CA GLN A 221 -6.27 -7.46 9.74
C GLN A 221 -5.65 -8.82 9.38
N TYR A 222 -4.55 -9.25 10.01
CA TYR A 222 -3.95 -10.57 9.80
C TYR A 222 -4.59 -11.68 10.65
N LEU A 223 -5.42 -11.32 11.63
CA LEU A 223 -6.07 -12.26 12.54
C LEU A 223 -7.48 -12.64 12.07
N ILE A 224 -7.97 -13.80 12.53
CA ILE A 224 -9.40 -14.10 12.44
C ILE A 224 -10.23 -13.25 13.42
N LYS A 225 -11.44 -12.89 13.00
CA LYS A 225 -12.43 -12.17 13.82
C LYS A 225 -12.67 -12.92 15.14
N GLY A 226 -12.54 -12.20 16.25
CA GLY A 226 -12.73 -12.75 17.60
C GLY A 226 -11.46 -13.20 18.33
N ASN A 227 -10.30 -13.24 17.67
CA ASN A 227 -9.01 -13.27 18.38
C ASN A 227 -8.56 -11.86 18.79
N GLN A 228 -8.76 -10.88 17.91
CA GLN A 228 -8.50 -9.44 18.09
C GLN A 228 -8.91 -8.96 19.51
N ASN A 229 -10.17 -9.17 19.89
CA ASN A 229 -10.76 -8.74 21.16
C ASN A 229 -10.24 -9.44 22.43
N LYS A 230 -9.28 -10.37 22.33
CA LYS A 230 -8.74 -11.14 23.47
C LYS A 230 -7.29 -10.78 23.81
N ILE A 231 -6.67 -9.90 23.03
CA ILE A 231 -5.24 -9.63 23.10
C ILE A 231 -5.02 -8.32 23.86
N ASN A 232 -4.37 -8.38 25.03
CA ASN A 232 -3.71 -7.19 25.56
C ASN A 232 -2.44 -6.97 24.74
N TRP A 233 -2.52 -6.10 23.74
CA TRP A 233 -1.43 -5.86 22.79
C TRP A 233 -0.15 -5.30 23.42
N ASN A 234 -0.28 -4.52 24.51
CA ASN A 234 0.76 -3.72 25.18
C ASN A 234 1.83 -3.13 24.22
N ILE A 235 1.42 -2.73 23.02
CA ILE A 235 2.32 -2.62 21.86
C ILE A 235 3.38 -1.53 22.03
N GLU A 236 3.08 -0.53 22.87
CA GLU A 236 3.97 0.55 23.27
C GLU A 236 5.15 0.10 24.15
N ASN A 237 5.01 -1.01 24.88
CA ASN A 237 6.08 -1.55 25.70
C ASN A 237 7.01 -2.48 24.91
N GLN A 238 6.54 -3.09 23.83
CA GLN A 238 7.39 -3.80 22.88
C GLN A 238 8.33 -2.80 22.19
N GLU A 239 9.63 -3.01 22.27
CA GLU A 239 10.63 -2.22 21.53
C GLU A 239 10.74 -2.73 20.10
N TYR A 240 11.00 -4.02 19.90
CA TYR A 240 10.92 -4.70 18.62
C TYR A 240 10.42 -6.15 18.77
N ILE A 241 9.91 -6.71 17.66
CA ILE A 241 9.75 -8.15 17.46
C ILE A 241 10.28 -8.51 16.06
N LYS A 242 11.08 -9.56 15.93
CA LYS A 242 11.82 -9.87 14.70
C LYS A 242 11.79 -11.37 14.44
N ILE A 243 11.27 -11.77 13.30
CA ILE A 243 11.36 -13.16 12.82
C ILE A 243 12.83 -13.50 12.56
N ILE A 244 13.25 -14.67 13.02
CA ILE A 244 14.55 -15.29 12.75
C ILE A 244 14.37 -16.37 11.67
N ASP A 245 13.34 -17.22 11.80
CA ASP A 245 13.05 -18.30 10.86
C ASP A 245 11.54 -18.67 10.86
N ILE A 246 11.07 -19.30 9.79
CA ILE A 246 9.71 -19.84 9.63
C ILE A 246 9.83 -21.26 9.07
N GLU A 247 9.78 -22.26 9.94
CA GLU A 247 9.80 -23.68 9.58
C GLU A 247 8.38 -24.17 9.23
N ASP A 248 8.23 -25.01 8.20
CA ASP A 248 6.97 -25.71 7.93
C ASP A 248 6.67 -26.72 9.06
N ALA A 249 5.50 -26.60 9.68
CA ALA A 249 5.05 -27.43 10.79
C ALA A 249 3.71 -28.12 10.47
N GLU A 250 3.46 -28.43 9.20
CA GLU A 250 2.20 -29.01 8.69
C GLU A 250 1.80 -30.31 9.40
N ASN A 251 2.78 -31.15 9.76
CA ASN A 251 2.58 -32.42 10.47
C ASN A 251 2.62 -32.29 12.01
N SER A 252 2.58 -31.07 12.56
CA SER A 252 2.69 -30.84 14.00
C SER A 252 1.48 -31.34 14.80
N ALA A 253 1.75 -31.81 16.03
CA ALA A 253 0.70 -32.07 17.01
C ALA A 253 -0.11 -30.81 17.34
N PHE A 254 0.49 -29.62 17.21
CA PHE A 254 -0.18 -28.33 17.38
C PHE A 254 -1.29 -28.13 16.33
N LYS A 255 -0.99 -28.31 15.03
CA LYS A 255 -2.00 -28.24 13.96
C LYS A 255 -3.15 -29.22 14.20
N LYS A 256 -2.81 -30.46 14.56
CA LYS A 256 -3.81 -31.50 14.88
C LYS A 256 -4.69 -31.09 16.05
N GLY A 257 -4.10 -30.58 17.14
CA GLY A 257 -4.80 -30.06 18.31
C GLY A 257 -5.78 -28.93 17.95
N TYR A 258 -5.36 -27.97 17.14
CA TYR A 258 -6.22 -26.88 16.65
C TYR A 258 -7.42 -27.40 15.83
N LEU A 259 -7.22 -28.36 14.94
CA LEU A 259 -8.28 -28.89 14.08
C LEU A 259 -9.27 -29.80 14.83
N GLU A 260 -8.79 -30.64 15.75
CA GLU A 260 -9.62 -31.61 16.47
C GLU A 260 -10.30 -31.02 17.71
N ASN A 261 -9.66 -30.06 18.38
CA ASN A 261 -10.05 -29.57 19.71
C ASN A 261 -10.12 -28.04 19.83
N GLY A 262 -9.32 -27.30 19.06
CA GLY A 262 -9.30 -25.83 19.03
C GLY A 262 -10.34 -25.22 18.08
N GLY A 263 -10.06 -24.00 17.61
CA GLY A 263 -10.96 -23.23 16.75
C GLY A 263 -11.34 -23.94 15.44
N GLY A 264 -10.43 -24.72 14.87
CA GLY A 264 -10.64 -25.43 13.59
C GLY A 264 -11.81 -26.40 13.62
N LYS A 265 -12.10 -27.01 14.79
CA LYS A 265 -13.24 -27.91 15.02
C LYS A 265 -14.59 -27.25 14.73
N TYR A 266 -14.71 -25.96 15.03
CA TYR A 266 -15.93 -25.17 14.93
C TYR A 266 -15.98 -24.38 13.62
N LEU A 267 -14.84 -23.78 13.23
CA LEU A 267 -14.71 -22.97 12.02
C LEU A 267 -14.74 -23.81 10.73
N LYS A 268 -14.24 -25.07 10.78
CA LYS A 268 -14.16 -26.01 9.65
C LYS A 268 -13.56 -25.37 8.38
N PRO A 269 -12.34 -24.81 8.46
CA PRO A 269 -11.74 -24.09 7.35
C PRO A 269 -11.55 -24.96 6.11
N ALA A 270 -11.64 -24.34 4.92
CA ALA A 270 -11.40 -25.01 3.64
C ALA A 270 -9.92 -25.37 3.45
N GLU A 271 -9.01 -24.54 3.96
CA GLU A 271 -7.57 -24.81 4.01
C GLU A 271 -7.02 -24.40 5.38
N ALA A 272 -6.05 -25.15 5.89
CA ALA A 272 -5.28 -24.80 7.07
C ALA A 272 -3.81 -25.20 6.87
N LYS A 273 -2.89 -24.42 7.42
CA LYS A 273 -1.44 -24.66 7.46
C LYS A 273 -0.89 -24.33 8.85
N CYS A 274 0.26 -24.88 9.21
CA CYS A 274 0.94 -24.54 10.46
C CYS A 274 2.45 -24.36 10.25
N PHE A 275 3.03 -23.40 10.96
CA PHE A 275 4.45 -23.05 10.90
C PHE A 275 5.01 -22.92 12.31
N LEU A 276 6.27 -23.28 12.49
CA LEU A 276 7.03 -22.98 13.71
C LEU A 276 7.90 -21.76 13.44
N VAL A 277 7.58 -20.65 14.09
CA VAL A 277 8.27 -19.36 13.91
C VAL A 277 9.28 -19.18 15.03
N GLU A 278 10.57 -19.10 14.70
CA GLU A 278 11.58 -18.58 15.63
C GLU A 278 11.62 -17.06 15.53
N TYR A 279 11.58 -16.37 16.66
CA TYR A 279 11.61 -14.91 16.71
C TYR A 279 12.34 -14.37 17.93
N GLU A 280 12.76 -13.12 17.84
CA GLU A 280 13.40 -12.33 18.88
C GLU A 280 12.44 -11.21 19.30
N VAL A 281 12.25 -10.98 20.59
CA VAL A 281 11.42 -9.88 21.12
C VAL A 281 12.20 -9.11 22.18
N GLN A 282 12.07 -7.78 22.18
CA GLN A 282 12.62 -6.91 23.22
C GLN A 282 11.53 -6.00 23.76
N TYR A 283 11.53 -5.81 25.07
CA TYR A 283 10.58 -4.95 25.78
C TYR A 283 11.29 -3.82 26.54
N LYS A 284 10.65 -2.65 26.60
CA LYS A 284 11.16 -1.45 27.31
C LYS A 284 11.10 -1.63 28.82
N ASN A 285 10.03 -2.26 29.33
CA ASN A 285 9.87 -2.66 30.72
C ASN A 285 9.46 -4.13 30.81
N GLN A 286 10.40 -4.98 31.23
CA GLN A 286 10.16 -6.42 31.36
C GLN A 286 9.13 -6.81 32.43
N LYS A 287 8.86 -5.94 33.41
CA LYS A 287 8.04 -6.27 34.59
C LYS A 287 6.53 -6.30 34.34
N VAL A 288 6.08 -5.96 33.13
CA VAL A 288 4.65 -5.90 32.76
C VAL A 288 4.29 -6.85 31.61
N GLU A 289 5.21 -7.75 31.25
CA GLU A 289 5.06 -8.67 30.12
C GLU A 289 4.98 -10.13 30.58
N PRO A 290 4.19 -10.98 29.91
CA PRO A 290 4.12 -12.41 30.21
C PRO A 290 5.30 -13.21 29.63
N LEU A 291 6.15 -12.59 28.81
CA LEU A 291 7.23 -13.22 28.06
C LEU A 291 8.53 -12.43 28.26
N GLU A 292 9.65 -13.11 28.50
CA GLU A 292 10.96 -12.47 28.65
C GLU A 292 11.52 -11.97 27.31
N SER A 293 12.29 -10.88 27.34
CA SER A 293 13.02 -10.38 26.18
C SER A 293 14.11 -11.38 25.78
N GLY A 294 14.19 -11.72 24.49
CA GLY A 294 15.09 -12.74 23.96
C GLY A 294 14.47 -13.54 22.82
N LYS A 295 15.02 -14.73 22.57
CA LYS A 295 14.58 -15.66 21.52
C LYS A 295 13.49 -16.61 22.00
N HIS A 296 12.48 -16.80 21.16
CA HIS A 296 11.35 -17.70 21.37
C HIS A 296 11.01 -18.47 20.10
N ARG A 297 10.28 -19.57 20.27
CA ARG A 297 9.66 -20.34 19.18
C ARG A 297 8.18 -20.50 19.49
N ALA A 298 7.32 -20.26 18.50
CA ALA A 298 5.88 -20.49 18.63
C ALA A 298 5.29 -21.05 17.33
N TYR A 299 4.35 -21.97 17.47
CA TYR A 299 3.50 -22.40 16.37
C TYR A 299 2.51 -21.30 16.01
N TYR A 300 2.31 -21.10 14.71
CA TYR A 300 1.25 -20.27 14.13
C TYR A 300 0.39 -21.14 13.23
N VAL A 301 -0.93 -21.12 13.44
CA VAL A 301 -1.90 -21.79 12.57
C VAL A 301 -2.60 -20.73 11.73
N LEU A 302 -2.50 -20.89 10.41
CA LEU A 302 -3.17 -20.04 9.45
C LEU A 302 -4.23 -20.83 8.70
N ILE A 303 -5.37 -20.19 8.44
CA ILE A 303 -6.50 -20.81 7.75
C ILE A 303 -7.04 -19.92 6.64
N LYS A 304 -7.80 -20.55 5.73
CA LYS A 304 -8.82 -19.90 4.92
C LYS A 304 -10.20 -20.37 5.37
N GLU A 305 -11.14 -19.44 5.57
CA GLU A 305 -12.54 -19.77 5.89
C GLU A 305 -13.24 -20.46 4.69
N ASN A 306 -12.97 -20.00 3.46
CA ASN A 306 -13.33 -20.68 2.21
C ASN A 306 -12.19 -20.54 1.18
N ALA A 307 -12.24 -21.26 0.05
CA ALA A 307 -11.15 -21.30 -0.94
C ALA A 307 -10.69 -19.91 -1.45
N ASN A 308 -11.59 -18.93 -1.48
CA ASN A 308 -11.36 -17.56 -1.95
C ASN A 308 -11.03 -16.57 -0.80
N SER A 309 -10.96 -17.03 0.45
CA SER A 309 -10.59 -16.19 1.59
C SER A 309 -9.10 -15.84 1.57
N PRO A 310 -8.71 -14.64 2.07
CA PRO A 310 -7.34 -14.40 2.53
C PRO A 310 -6.91 -15.46 3.55
N TRP A 311 -5.62 -15.75 3.61
CA TRP A 311 -5.03 -16.41 4.78
C TRP A 311 -5.14 -15.51 6.01
N LYS A 312 -5.54 -16.08 7.15
CA LYS A 312 -5.58 -15.41 8.45
C LYS A 312 -4.98 -16.29 9.54
N ILE A 313 -4.25 -15.68 10.46
CA ILE A 313 -3.76 -16.30 11.69
C ILE A 313 -4.98 -16.57 12.59
N ALA A 314 -5.22 -17.86 12.86
CA ALA A 314 -6.38 -18.32 13.62
C ALA A 314 -6.01 -18.82 15.02
N ASP A 315 -4.75 -19.20 15.25
CA ASP A 315 -4.23 -19.59 16.56
C ASP A 315 -2.69 -19.45 16.61
N TRP A 316 -2.13 -19.33 17.82
CA TRP A 316 -0.69 -19.43 18.07
C TRP A 316 -0.37 -19.85 19.51
N GLY A 317 0.74 -20.56 19.70
CA GLY A 317 1.15 -21.05 21.01
C GLY A 317 2.55 -21.66 21.00
N LEU A 318 3.05 -22.03 22.19
CA LEU A 318 4.33 -22.72 22.38
C LEU A 318 4.16 -24.24 22.17
#